data_AF-A0A850G9R6-F1
#
_entry.id   AF-A0A850G9R6-F1
#
_cell.length_a   1.000
_cell.length_b   1.000
_cell.length_c   1.000
_cell.angle_alpha   90.00
_cell.angle_beta   90.00
_cell.angle_gamma   90.00
#
_symmetry.space_group_name_H-M   'P 1'
#
loop_
_entity.id
_entity.type
_entity.pdbx_description
1 polymer ?
#
loop_
_entity_poly.entity_id
_entity_poly.type
_entity_poly.pdbx_seq_one_letter_code
_entity_poly.pdbx_strand_id
1 'polypeptide(L)'
;MRLNSSLVLVCMLAAACASDDGGADEVGETAGSEGSDEATETDTSTEGGTTGTGTGTGTDTDTAETDTEAEGEETTTDTDTGGGETLAPGLFIGVDDLERARDRASGGIELFEAQLSLVDSRAAAAQSEEPNPFHMDDVTQIRFGWCESSDDVDDTLSEASDRFTNESDDIHGLALKFALSEDPAYADDALARMLVWAEAQTLVNLNDLGVDFAAATLDDMTDGYCSDRPWNFALDTMWQAYGLTNIADSYLLLTRNGYALSEADDAALRDWILRVTEAVNSSFQAWTKWADAHPSSSVYERYRSDNHLSWAMVGLISAAVALDDDALADYVLEGGEWTDSRTGAYANPSSVRELIDYAIEGDGLVYEEKILRDPPVGYSFFHLWALSAIARVAELHYPEHDIWAYAGEDGGSLKLAFDRYAGFITGTKVSPEPDQEPDLTTYNFLYELPVARWDEAEHLEALTAASRNRWIIQNFGPVAVLVGVDP
;
A
#
# COMPACT_ATOMS: atom_id res chain seq x y z
N MET A 1 -26.84 -8.65 -31.67
CA MET A 1 -25.38 -8.48 -31.61
C MET A 1 -25.11 -7.04 -31.23
N ARG A 2 -24.99 -6.80 -29.92
CA ARG A 2 -24.61 -5.51 -29.34
C ARG A 2 -23.18 -5.72 -28.82
N LEU A 3 -22.23 -4.98 -29.39
CA LEU A 3 -20.91 -4.73 -28.85
C LEU A 3 -20.84 -3.19 -28.79
N ASN A 4 -20.80 -2.66 -27.57
CA ASN A 4 -20.26 -1.36 -27.20
C ASN A 4 -20.71 -1.08 -25.77
N SER A 5 -19.74 -1.11 -24.84
CA SER A 5 -19.69 -0.52 -23.49
C SER A 5 -18.83 -1.38 -22.56
N SER A 6 -17.54 -1.53 -22.86
CA SER A 6 -16.53 -2.07 -21.92
C SER A 6 -15.15 -1.58 -22.36
N LEU A 7 -14.80 -0.32 -22.04
CA LEU A 7 -13.45 0.18 -22.27
C LEU A 7 -13.13 1.39 -21.37
N VAL A 8 -13.29 1.22 -20.05
CA VAL A 8 -12.77 2.17 -19.03
C VAL A 8 -12.24 1.44 -17.76
N LEU A 9 -12.12 0.10 -17.75
CA LEU A 9 -11.77 -0.63 -16.52
C LEU A 9 -10.64 -1.67 -16.73
N VAL A 10 -9.44 -1.25 -17.17
CA VAL A 10 -8.26 -2.16 -17.22
C VAL A 10 -6.89 -1.43 -17.01
N CYS A 11 -6.82 -0.13 -16.72
CA CYS A 11 -5.52 0.56 -16.75
C CYS A 11 -4.57 0.34 -15.55
N MET A 12 -4.99 -0.24 -14.42
CA MET A 12 -4.06 -0.56 -13.31
C MET A 12 -3.69 -2.04 -13.18
N LEU A 13 -4.34 -2.95 -13.93
CA LEU A 13 -3.94 -4.36 -14.03
C LEU A 13 -3.06 -4.65 -15.26
N ALA A 14 -2.98 -3.73 -16.22
CA ALA A 14 -2.18 -3.88 -17.43
C ALA A 14 -0.71 -3.40 -17.31
N ALA A 15 -0.34 -2.61 -16.28
CA ALA A 15 1.06 -2.21 -16.08
C ALA A 15 1.95 -3.36 -15.57
N ALA A 16 1.36 -4.53 -15.27
CA ALA A 16 2.10 -5.69 -14.78
C ALA A 16 2.27 -6.81 -15.84
N CYS A 17 1.98 -6.57 -17.13
CA CYS A 17 2.20 -7.56 -18.19
C CYS A 17 2.63 -6.95 -19.55
N ALA A 18 3.80 -7.40 -20.01
CA ALA A 18 4.25 -7.51 -21.41
C ALA A 18 4.77 -6.26 -22.15
N SER A 19 6.10 -6.12 -22.15
CA SER A 19 6.86 -5.73 -23.34
C SER A 19 6.92 -6.91 -24.32
N ASP A 20 6.25 -6.83 -25.47
CA ASP A 20 6.67 -7.57 -26.67
C ASP A 20 6.11 -6.92 -27.96
N ASP A 21 6.98 -6.85 -28.96
CA ASP A 21 6.86 -6.09 -30.21
C ASP A 21 5.78 -6.59 -31.20
N GLY A 22 5.13 -5.64 -31.87
CA GLY A 22 5.02 -5.66 -33.34
C GLY A 22 3.64 -5.86 -34.00
N GLY A 23 3.25 -4.89 -34.85
CA GLY A 23 2.54 -5.17 -36.11
C GLY A 23 1.22 -4.43 -36.36
N ALA A 24 1.30 -3.38 -37.20
CA ALA A 24 0.18 -2.62 -37.75
C ALA A 24 -0.67 -3.41 -38.79
N ASP A 25 -1.99 -3.15 -38.86
CA ASP A 25 -2.66 -2.63 -40.08
C ASP A 25 -4.20 -2.44 -39.92
N GLU A 26 -4.64 -1.24 -40.32
CA GLU A 26 -5.82 -0.80 -41.11
C GLU A 26 -7.31 -1.21 -40.84
N VAL A 27 -8.10 -0.13 -40.59
CA VAL A 27 -9.34 0.35 -41.30
C VAL A 27 -10.72 -0.29 -41.05
N GLY A 28 -11.72 0.55 -40.69
CA GLY A 28 -13.12 0.39 -41.14
C GLY A 28 -14.26 1.04 -40.34
N GLU A 29 -14.69 2.23 -40.78
CA GLU A 29 -16.02 2.90 -40.68
C GLU A 29 -17.26 1.99 -40.35
N THR A 30 -18.31 2.34 -39.56
CA THR A 30 -19.33 3.40 -39.77
C THR A 30 -20.45 3.35 -38.68
N ALA A 31 -20.94 4.55 -38.29
CA ALA A 31 -22.33 5.03 -38.08
C ALA A 31 -23.42 4.22 -37.31
N GLY A 32 -24.01 4.88 -36.28
CA GLY A 32 -25.43 5.27 -36.31
C GLY A 32 -26.40 4.79 -35.19
N SER A 33 -27.07 5.78 -34.58
CA SER A 33 -28.51 5.80 -34.20
C SER A 33 -28.95 5.54 -32.74
N GLU A 34 -29.53 6.60 -32.14
CA GLU A 34 -30.81 6.72 -31.36
C GLU A 34 -31.15 5.62 -30.32
N GLY A 35 -31.58 5.86 -29.08
CA GLY A 35 -32.27 6.97 -28.41
C GLY A 35 -33.15 6.34 -27.29
N SER A 36 -33.72 7.16 -26.37
CA SER A 36 -34.81 6.84 -25.40
C SER A 36 -34.51 5.85 -24.26
N ASP A 37 -35.02 5.94 -23.03
CA ASP A 37 -35.91 6.87 -22.34
C ASP A 37 -35.80 6.61 -20.81
N GLU A 38 -36.10 7.66 -20.05
CA GLU A 38 -36.66 7.77 -18.69
C GLU A 38 -37.19 6.52 -17.96
N ALA A 39 -36.92 6.46 -16.63
CA ALA A 39 -37.95 6.15 -15.61
C ALA A 39 -37.51 6.52 -14.15
N THR A 40 -38.04 7.65 -13.70
CA THR A 40 -38.61 8.01 -12.37
C THR A 40 -38.53 7.08 -11.14
N GLU A 41 -38.11 7.72 -10.04
CA GLU A 41 -38.62 7.74 -8.64
C GLU A 41 -39.72 6.76 -8.21
N THR A 42 -39.53 6.16 -7.02
CA THR A 42 -40.59 6.13 -5.98
C THR A 42 -40.00 6.16 -4.58
N ASP A 43 -40.46 7.16 -3.84
CA ASP A 43 -40.37 7.44 -2.41
C ASP A 43 -41.43 6.63 -1.64
N THR A 44 -41.08 6.06 -0.48
CA THR A 44 -42.05 5.82 0.61
C THR A 44 -41.34 5.77 1.97
N SER A 45 -41.61 6.81 2.75
CA SER A 45 -41.50 6.90 4.22
C SER A 45 -42.23 5.79 4.99
N THR A 46 -41.76 5.42 6.19
CA THR A 46 -42.64 5.26 7.36
C THR A 46 -41.88 5.45 8.69
N GLU A 47 -42.47 6.27 9.56
CA GLU A 47 -42.06 6.59 10.94
C GLU A 47 -42.23 5.41 11.92
N GLY A 48 -41.51 5.46 13.04
CA GLY A 48 -41.82 4.70 14.25
C GLY A 48 -40.83 4.91 15.38
N GLY A 49 -41.07 5.88 16.27
CA GLY A 49 -40.23 6.15 17.44
C GLY A 49 -40.54 5.27 18.65
N THR A 50 -39.62 5.20 19.63
CA THR A 50 -39.92 5.46 21.06
C THR A 50 -38.65 5.55 21.92
N THR A 51 -38.79 6.34 22.97
CA THR A 51 -37.87 6.77 24.04
C THR A 51 -37.36 5.67 24.98
N GLY A 52 -36.16 5.86 25.54
CA GLY A 52 -35.68 5.15 26.73
C GLY A 52 -34.50 5.84 27.42
N THR A 53 -34.79 6.65 28.44
CA THR A 53 -33.84 7.27 29.39
C THR A 53 -33.27 6.26 30.39
N GLY A 54 -31.98 6.37 30.74
CA GLY A 54 -31.37 5.62 31.84
C GLY A 54 -30.06 6.23 32.34
N THR A 55 -30.17 7.15 33.30
CA THR A 55 -29.08 7.66 34.15
C THR A 55 -28.53 6.60 35.10
N GLY A 56 -27.22 6.55 35.30
CA GLY A 56 -26.57 5.75 36.34
C GLY A 56 -25.17 6.25 36.67
N THR A 57 -25.08 7.12 37.67
CA THR A 57 -23.87 7.58 38.37
C THR A 57 -23.26 6.49 39.24
N GLY A 58 -21.94 6.39 39.31
CA GLY A 58 -21.22 5.61 40.32
C GLY A 58 -19.72 5.92 40.32
N THR A 59 -19.32 6.82 41.21
CA THR A 59 -17.94 7.01 41.70
C THR A 59 -17.46 5.75 42.42
N ASP A 60 -16.16 5.43 42.34
CA ASP A 60 -15.28 5.42 43.52
C ASP A 60 -13.81 5.18 43.13
N THR A 61 -12.99 6.06 43.67
CA THR A 61 -11.53 6.00 43.84
C THR A 61 -11.13 4.85 44.75
N ASP A 62 -10.02 4.17 44.43
CA ASP A 62 -9.06 3.76 45.46
C ASP A 62 -7.63 3.65 44.90
N THR A 63 -6.78 4.51 45.44
CA THR A 63 -5.32 4.47 45.49
C THR A 63 -4.84 3.34 46.40
N ALA A 64 -3.76 2.62 46.03
CA ALA A 64 -2.61 2.34 46.92
C ALA A 64 -1.53 1.46 46.27
N GLU A 65 -0.27 1.88 46.51
CA GLU A 65 0.94 1.08 46.76
C GLU A 65 1.51 0.26 45.58
N THR A 66 2.55 0.76 44.88
CA THR A 66 3.99 0.63 45.19
C THR A 66 4.42 -0.75 45.68
N ASP A 67 5.06 -1.53 44.81
CA ASP A 67 6.20 -2.35 45.20
C ASP A 67 7.27 -2.29 44.11
N THR A 68 8.48 -1.97 44.59
CA THR A 68 9.71 -1.79 43.83
C THR A 68 10.53 -3.05 44.03
N GLU A 69 10.66 -3.88 43.01
CA GLU A 69 11.68 -4.92 42.99
C GLU A 69 12.68 -4.61 41.87
N ALA A 70 13.84 -4.14 42.33
CA ALA A 70 15.05 -3.98 41.54
C ALA A 70 15.72 -5.35 41.44
N GLU A 71 15.84 -5.88 40.22
CA GLU A 71 16.73 -7.00 39.91
C GLU A 71 17.70 -6.61 38.80
N GLY A 72 18.98 -6.52 39.18
CA GLY A 72 20.09 -7.11 38.44
C GLY A 72 20.41 -6.56 37.05
N GLU A 73 21.04 -5.39 37.00
CA GLU A 73 21.82 -4.95 35.84
C GLU A 73 23.08 -5.83 35.71
N GLU A 74 23.01 -6.88 34.87
CA GLU A 74 24.18 -7.67 34.45
C GLU A 74 24.79 -6.99 33.22
N THR A 75 25.77 -6.11 33.46
CA THR A 75 26.54 -5.43 32.43
C THR A 75 27.53 -6.42 31.81
N THR A 76 27.15 -7.08 30.72
CA THR A 76 28.09 -7.77 29.83
C THR A 76 28.75 -6.75 28.94
N THR A 77 29.95 -6.31 29.32
CA THR A 77 30.90 -5.66 28.41
C THR A 77 31.31 -6.65 27.33
N ASP A 78 30.61 -6.62 26.20
CA ASP A 78 31.10 -7.23 24.97
C ASP A 78 32.07 -6.27 24.30
N THR A 79 33.34 -6.65 24.35
CA THR A 79 34.43 -6.02 23.62
C THR A 79 34.28 -6.32 22.14
N ASP A 80 33.90 -5.29 21.40
CA ASP A 80 34.18 -5.02 20.00
C ASP A 80 35.51 -5.66 19.54
N THR A 81 35.40 -6.66 18.67
CA THR A 81 36.47 -7.13 17.79
C THR A 81 35.91 -7.60 16.45
N GLY A 82 35.74 -6.68 15.50
CA GLY A 82 35.76 -7.00 14.06
C GLY A 82 34.70 -6.29 13.23
N GLY A 83 35.07 -5.13 12.65
CA GLY A 83 34.27 -4.44 11.64
C GLY A 83 34.16 -5.21 10.33
N GLY A 84 33.29 -6.22 10.31
CA GLY A 84 32.50 -6.53 9.12
C GLY A 84 31.28 -5.62 9.18
N GLU A 85 31.06 -4.81 8.14
CA GLU A 85 29.82 -4.05 8.01
C GLU A 85 28.67 -5.05 8.09
N THR A 86 27.87 -4.93 9.15
CA THR A 86 26.80 -5.89 9.44
C THR A 86 25.66 -5.56 8.49
N LEU A 87 25.30 -6.52 7.64
CA LEU A 87 24.11 -6.42 6.81
C LEU A 87 22.89 -6.16 7.67
N ALA A 88 22.00 -5.29 7.19
CA ALA A 88 20.80 -4.90 7.92
C ALA A 88 19.58 -4.99 7.00
N PRO A 89 18.39 -5.25 7.56
CA PRO A 89 17.20 -5.51 6.76
C PRO A 89 16.78 -4.26 6.00
N GLY A 90 16.29 -4.46 4.78
CA GLY A 90 15.44 -3.49 4.11
C GLY A 90 14.05 -3.48 4.77
N LEU A 91 13.08 -2.87 4.12
CA LEU A 91 11.72 -2.82 4.60
C LEU A 91 11.08 -4.21 4.60
N PHE A 92 11.19 -4.94 3.49
CA PHE A 92 10.53 -6.25 3.29
C PHE A 92 11.49 -7.45 3.32
N ILE A 93 12.78 -7.22 3.08
CA ILE A 93 13.81 -8.25 3.02
C ILE A 93 14.58 -8.31 4.34
N GLY A 94 14.58 -9.49 4.98
CA GLY A 94 15.36 -9.73 6.18
C GLY A 94 16.86 -9.84 5.88
N VAL A 95 17.71 -9.78 6.91
CA VAL A 95 19.18 -9.92 6.76
C VAL A 95 19.53 -11.23 6.08
N ASP A 96 18.99 -12.35 6.56
CA ASP A 96 19.25 -13.68 5.99
C ASP A 96 18.76 -13.80 4.54
N ASP A 97 17.64 -13.15 4.19
CA ASP A 97 17.11 -13.13 2.82
C ASP A 97 18.03 -12.33 1.90
N LEU A 98 18.53 -11.18 2.37
CA LEU A 98 19.46 -10.34 1.62
C LEU A 98 20.82 -11.03 1.43
N GLU A 99 21.35 -11.69 2.45
CA GLU A 99 22.53 -12.54 2.34
C GLU A 99 22.33 -13.65 1.31
N ARG A 100 21.21 -14.36 1.37
CA ARG A 100 20.85 -15.39 0.37
C ARG A 100 20.75 -14.79 -1.03
N ALA A 101 20.12 -13.63 -1.19
CA ALA A 101 19.98 -12.97 -2.48
C ALA A 101 21.34 -12.58 -3.07
N ARG A 102 22.26 -12.06 -2.26
CA ARG A 102 23.65 -11.76 -2.64
C ARG A 102 24.42 -13.02 -3.04
N ASP A 103 24.35 -14.07 -2.22
CA ASP A 103 25.01 -15.35 -2.50
C ASP A 103 24.49 -15.97 -3.81
N ARG A 104 23.17 -15.92 -4.04
CA ARG A 104 22.53 -16.45 -5.26
C ARG A 104 22.87 -15.64 -6.50
N ALA A 105 23.02 -14.33 -6.37
CA ALA A 105 23.54 -13.48 -7.45
C ALA A 105 24.95 -13.90 -7.90
N SER A 106 25.70 -14.58 -7.03
CA SER A 106 27.01 -15.15 -7.36
C SER A 106 26.98 -16.66 -7.71
N GLY A 107 25.86 -17.37 -7.48
CA GLY A 107 25.82 -18.84 -7.32
C GLY A 107 24.98 -19.65 -8.33
N GLY A 108 24.13 -19.03 -9.15
CA GLY A 108 23.51 -19.66 -10.34
C GLY A 108 22.30 -20.58 -10.11
N ILE A 109 21.28 -20.12 -9.36
CA ILE A 109 19.98 -20.79 -9.24
C ILE A 109 18.99 -20.16 -10.24
N GLU A 110 18.42 -20.97 -11.16
CA GLU A 110 17.65 -20.52 -12.34
C GLU A 110 16.48 -19.55 -12.04
N LEU A 111 15.70 -19.78 -10.97
CA LEU A 111 14.61 -18.86 -10.59
C LEU A 111 15.13 -17.47 -10.20
N PHE A 112 16.23 -17.43 -9.46
CA PHE A 112 16.86 -16.19 -9.00
C PHE A 112 17.61 -15.51 -10.15
N GLU A 113 18.20 -16.26 -11.06
CA GLU A 113 18.86 -15.69 -12.25
C GLU A 113 17.90 -14.85 -13.11
N ALA A 114 16.67 -15.33 -13.35
CA ALA A 114 15.69 -14.58 -14.14
C ALA A 114 15.26 -13.27 -13.44
N GLN A 115 15.03 -13.31 -12.13
CA GLN A 115 14.65 -12.14 -11.34
C GLN A 115 15.81 -11.15 -11.18
N LEU A 116 17.04 -11.64 -10.96
CA LEU A 116 18.22 -10.78 -10.89
C LEU A 116 18.53 -10.14 -12.25
N SER A 117 18.32 -10.86 -13.35
CA SER A 117 18.41 -10.27 -14.69
C SER A 117 17.34 -9.19 -14.92
N LEU A 118 16.18 -9.29 -14.27
CA LEU A 118 15.15 -8.25 -14.31
C LEU A 118 15.54 -7.04 -13.46
N VAL A 119 16.13 -7.24 -12.28
CA VAL A 119 16.73 -6.16 -11.48
C VAL A 119 17.77 -5.42 -12.31
N ASP A 120 18.67 -6.14 -12.99
CA ASP A 120 19.71 -5.57 -13.83
C ASP A 120 19.14 -4.73 -14.98
N SER A 121 18.12 -5.23 -15.67
CA SER A 121 17.53 -4.53 -16.81
C SER A 121 16.76 -3.27 -16.37
N ARG A 122 16.02 -3.33 -15.26
CA ARG A 122 15.31 -2.18 -14.70
C ARG A 122 16.27 -1.12 -14.18
N ALA A 123 17.30 -1.50 -13.41
CA ALA A 123 18.32 -0.57 -12.95
C ALA A 123 19.03 0.12 -14.13
N ALA A 124 19.38 -0.61 -15.18
CA ALA A 124 20.00 -0.03 -16.37
C ALA A 124 19.05 0.92 -17.13
N ALA A 125 17.75 0.62 -17.19
CA ALA A 125 16.75 1.52 -17.78
C ALA A 125 16.65 2.81 -16.96
N ALA A 126 16.52 2.71 -15.63
CA ALA A 126 16.49 3.85 -14.72
C ALA A 126 17.74 4.74 -14.85
N GLN A 127 18.94 4.19 -15.02
CA GLN A 127 20.16 4.98 -15.25
C GLN A 127 20.14 5.81 -16.55
N SER A 128 19.27 5.47 -17.51
CA SER A 128 19.17 6.15 -18.81
C SER A 128 18.10 7.23 -18.88
N GLU A 129 17.26 7.32 -17.86
CA GLU A 129 16.16 8.27 -17.77
C GLU A 129 16.51 9.44 -16.86
N GLU A 130 15.88 10.59 -17.08
CA GLU A 130 16.00 11.76 -16.21
C GLU A 130 14.81 11.76 -15.25
N PRO A 131 15.01 11.98 -13.94
CA PRO A 131 13.90 12.02 -12.99
C PRO A 131 12.88 13.11 -13.33
N ASN A 132 11.59 12.74 -13.33
CA ASN A 132 10.48 13.62 -13.70
C ASN A 132 9.48 13.84 -12.54
N PRO A 133 9.85 14.63 -11.51
CA PRO A 133 8.96 14.90 -10.38
C PRO A 133 7.72 15.68 -10.81
N PHE A 134 6.56 15.28 -10.28
CA PHE A 134 5.31 16.03 -10.47
C PHE A 134 5.45 17.43 -9.85
N HIS A 135 5.11 18.46 -10.62
CA HIS A 135 5.28 19.84 -10.18
C HIS A 135 4.11 20.76 -10.57
N MET A 136 3.57 21.49 -9.60
CA MET A 136 2.57 22.54 -9.80
C MET A 136 2.95 23.82 -9.06
N ASP A 137 2.76 24.97 -9.72
CA ASP A 137 2.93 26.29 -9.10
C ASP A 137 1.85 26.59 -8.04
N ASP A 138 0.63 26.07 -8.25
CA ASP A 138 -0.54 26.28 -7.38
C ASP A 138 -1.37 25.01 -7.27
N VAL A 139 -1.18 24.25 -6.19
CA VAL A 139 -1.89 22.99 -5.93
C VAL A 139 -3.40 23.17 -5.77
N THR A 140 -3.90 24.39 -5.51
CA THR A 140 -5.34 24.64 -5.42
C THR A 140 -6.05 24.54 -6.77
N GLN A 141 -5.29 24.52 -7.88
CA GLN A 141 -5.80 24.35 -9.24
C GLN A 141 -5.82 22.89 -9.69
N ILE A 142 -5.45 21.95 -8.82
CA ILE A 142 -5.38 20.53 -9.18
C ILE A 142 -6.75 19.96 -9.58
N ARG A 143 -6.76 19.15 -10.64
CA ARG A 143 -7.94 18.49 -11.21
C ARG A 143 -8.04 17.03 -10.77
N PHE A 144 -9.26 16.49 -10.82
CA PHE A 144 -9.52 15.07 -10.62
C PHE A 144 -9.40 14.33 -11.96
N GLY A 145 -8.25 13.68 -12.18
CA GLY A 145 -7.89 13.07 -13.47
C GLY A 145 -8.79 11.92 -13.94
N TRP A 146 -9.55 11.27 -13.04
CA TRP A 146 -10.43 10.15 -13.42
C TRP A 146 -11.58 10.52 -14.37
N CYS A 147 -11.97 11.78 -14.40
CA CYS A 147 -13.07 12.26 -15.22
C CYS A 147 -12.60 12.72 -16.63
N GLU A 148 -11.29 12.82 -16.88
CA GLU A 148 -10.74 13.47 -18.07
C GLU A 148 -9.53 12.69 -18.63
N SER A 149 -9.24 12.84 -19.93
CA SER A 149 -8.02 12.27 -20.50
C SER A 149 -6.81 13.14 -20.13
N SER A 150 -5.72 12.52 -19.67
CA SER A 150 -4.42 13.22 -19.46
C SER A 150 -3.99 13.96 -20.73
N ASP A 151 -3.52 15.19 -20.56
CA ASP A 151 -2.95 16.04 -21.60
C ASP A 151 -1.44 16.26 -21.42
N ASP A 152 -0.76 15.37 -20.69
CA ASP A 152 0.67 15.44 -20.33
C ASP A 152 1.04 16.74 -19.57
N VAL A 153 0.08 17.37 -18.89
CA VAL A 153 0.28 18.55 -18.05
C VAL A 153 0.22 18.10 -16.59
N ASP A 154 1.12 18.59 -15.76
CA ASP A 154 1.12 18.30 -14.32
C ASP A 154 -0.01 19.08 -13.65
N ASP A 155 -1.23 18.54 -13.69
CA ASP A 155 -2.36 19.20 -13.04
C ASP A 155 -3.45 18.24 -12.57
N THR A 156 -3.25 16.92 -12.63
CA THR A 156 -4.18 15.95 -12.04
C THR A 156 -3.60 15.15 -10.88
N LEU A 157 -4.48 14.72 -9.97
CA LEU A 157 -4.12 13.81 -8.87
C LEU A 157 -3.61 12.45 -9.35
N SER A 158 -4.20 11.90 -10.42
CA SER A 158 -3.75 10.61 -10.97
C SER A 158 -2.32 10.73 -11.46
N GLU A 159 -1.97 11.80 -12.18
CA GLU A 159 -0.60 11.99 -12.67
C GLU A 159 0.41 12.16 -11.52
N ALA A 160 0.03 12.88 -10.46
CA ALA A 160 0.88 13.01 -9.27
C ALA A 160 1.22 11.64 -8.67
N SER A 161 0.21 10.78 -8.50
CA SER A 161 0.38 9.44 -7.92
C SER A 161 1.04 8.44 -8.89
N ASP A 162 0.68 8.45 -10.16
CA ASP A 162 1.22 7.54 -11.17
C ASP A 162 2.70 7.81 -11.43
N ARG A 163 3.08 9.09 -11.58
CA ARG A 163 4.49 9.46 -11.75
C ARG A 163 5.30 9.11 -10.51
N PHE A 164 4.77 9.41 -9.32
CA PHE A 164 5.49 9.09 -8.09
C PHE A 164 5.66 7.58 -7.91
N THR A 165 4.63 6.78 -8.22
CA THR A 165 4.71 5.32 -8.19
C THR A 165 5.77 4.79 -9.16
N ASN A 166 5.74 5.23 -10.42
CA ASN A 166 6.68 4.72 -11.43
C ASN A 166 8.14 5.11 -11.14
N GLU A 167 8.39 6.38 -10.84
CA GLU A 167 9.76 6.87 -10.61
C GLU A 167 10.34 6.40 -9.28
N SER A 168 9.49 6.20 -8.26
CA SER A 168 9.93 5.56 -7.02
C SER A 168 10.28 4.08 -7.19
N ASP A 169 9.61 3.34 -8.09
CA ASP A 169 9.99 1.97 -8.44
C ASP A 169 11.36 1.91 -9.14
N ASP A 170 11.66 2.89 -10.00
CA ASP A 170 12.99 3.00 -10.61
C ASP A 170 14.08 3.31 -9.56
N ILE A 171 13.80 4.23 -8.63
CA ILE A 171 14.66 4.52 -7.48
C ILE A 171 14.88 3.25 -6.64
N HIS A 172 13.80 2.50 -6.36
CA HIS A 172 13.85 1.24 -5.62
C HIS A 172 14.69 0.19 -6.34
N GLY A 173 14.52 0.04 -7.65
CA GLY A 173 15.32 -0.87 -8.47
C GLY A 173 16.82 -0.55 -8.40
N LEU A 174 17.20 0.73 -8.42
CA LEU A 174 18.59 1.18 -8.25
C LEU A 174 19.11 0.88 -6.83
N ALA A 175 18.35 1.22 -5.79
CA ALA A 175 18.75 0.99 -4.40
C ALA A 175 18.87 -0.50 -4.08
N LEU A 176 17.94 -1.33 -4.55
CA LEU A 176 17.99 -2.78 -4.44
C LEU A 176 19.19 -3.35 -5.21
N LYS A 177 19.45 -2.83 -6.42
CA LYS A 177 20.63 -3.25 -7.19
C LYS A 177 21.92 -2.97 -6.43
N PHE A 178 22.07 -1.78 -5.82
CA PHE A 178 23.18 -1.48 -4.92
C PHE A 178 23.24 -2.47 -3.76
N ALA A 179 22.12 -2.70 -3.06
CA ALA A 179 22.09 -3.61 -1.92
C ALA A 179 22.50 -5.05 -2.30
N LEU A 180 22.29 -5.47 -3.55
CA LEU A 180 22.67 -6.79 -4.05
C LEU A 180 24.11 -6.87 -4.62
N SER A 181 24.60 -5.81 -5.27
CA SER A 181 25.90 -5.82 -5.96
C SER A 181 27.04 -5.11 -5.21
N GLU A 182 26.70 -4.30 -4.21
CA GLU A 182 27.60 -3.36 -3.51
C GLU A 182 28.29 -2.35 -4.44
N ASP A 183 27.77 -2.13 -5.65
CA ASP A 183 28.32 -1.15 -6.59
C ASP A 183 27.76 0.25 -6.29
N PRO A 184 28.59 1.18 -5.76
CA PRO A 184 28.12 2.49 -5.31
C PRO A 184 27.55 3.36 -6.44
N ALA A 185 27.81 3.05 -7.72
CA ALA A 185 27.23 3.81 -8.82
C ALA A 185 25.69 3.76 -8.80
N TYR A 186 25.10 2.61 -8.45
CA TYR A 186 23.64 2.50 -8.34
C TYR A 186 23.09 3.27 -7.13
N ALA A 187 23.84 3.31 -6.02
CA ALA A 187 23.47 4.11 -4.87
C ALA A 187 23.54 5.62 -5.15
N ASP A 188 24.59 6.06 -5.85
CA ASP A 188 24.77 7.45 -6.27
C ASP A 188 23.61 7.91 -7.16
N ASP A 189 23.19 7.07 -8.12
CA ASP A 189 22.06 7.37 -9.01
C ASP A 189 20.72 7.37 -8.28
N ALA A 190 20.49 6.40 -7.37
CA ALA A 190 19.30 6.36 -6.52
C ALA A 190 19.20 7.62 -5.65
N LEU A 191 20.29 7.99 -4.95
CA LEU A 191 20.35 9.18 -4.11
C LEU A 191 20.09 10.44 -4.94
N ALA A 192 20.75 10.60 -6.09
CA ALA A 192 20.57 11.77 -6.94
C ALA A 192 19.10 11.96 -7.36
N ARG A 193 18.43 10.87 -7.74
CA ARG A 193 17.00 10.88 -8.09
C ARG A 193 16.10 11.22 -6.90
N MET A 194 16.35 10.60 -5.74
CA MET A 194 15.62 10.91 -4.50
C MET A 194 15.75 12.39 -4.13
N LEU A 195 16.94 12.99 -4.26
CA LEU A 195 17.15 14.41 -3.95
C LEU A 195 16.43 15.34 -4.93
N VAL A 196 16.38 14.99 -6.23
CA VAL A 196 15.59 15.75 -7.22
C VAL A 196 14.10 15.74 -6.85
N TRP A 197 13.55 14.58 -6.49
CA TRP A 197 12.17 14.48 -6.04
C TRP A 197 11.93 15.24 -4.72
N ALA A 198 12.83 15.09 -3.74
CA ALA A 198 12.75 15.79 -2.46
C ALA A 198 12.69 17.32 -2.61
N GLU A 199 13.42 17.87 -3.58
CA GLU A 199 13.49 19.31 -3.88
C GLU A 199 12.28 19.80 -4.69
N ALA A 200 11.87 19.07 -5.73
CA ALA A 200 10.96 19.60 -6.76
C ALA A 200 9.51 19.10 -6.69
N GLN A 201 9.24 17.98 -5.98
CA GLN A 201 7.91 17.37 -5.94
C GLN A 201 6.90 18.30 -5.29
N THR A 202 5.79 18.52 -5.99
CA THR A 202 4.58 19.08 -5.37
C THR A 202 3.77 17.96 -4.72
N LEU A 203 3.74 17.96 -3.39
CA LEU A 203 2.95 17.00 -2.61
C LEU A 203 1.52 17.47 -2.49
N VAL A 204 0.58 16.54 -2.64
CA VAL A 204 -0.83 16.85 -2.47
C VAL A 204 -1.30 16.40 -1.09
N ASN A 205 -1.35 17.36 -0.17
CA ASN A 205 -1.93 17.19 1.16
C ASN A 205 -3.35 17.78 1.17
N LEU A 206 -4.35 16.96 1.44
CA LEU A 206 -5.75 17.37 1.40
C LEU A 206 -6.09 18.46 2.42
N ASN A 207 -5.33 18.57 3.51
CA ASN A 207 -5.52 19.66 4.47
C ASN A 207 -5.13 21.03 3.89
N ASP A 208 -4.23 21.07 2.91
CA ASP A 208 -3.85 22.31 2.21
C ASP A 208 -4.95 22.79 1.23
N LEU A 209 -5.89 21.90 0.87
CA LEU A 209 -7.02 22.20 -0.01
C LEU A 209 -8.29 22.64 0.75
N GLY A 210 -8.20 22.81 2.08
CA GLY A 210 -9.34 23.28 2.88
C GLY A 210 -10.51 22.28 2.96
N VAL A 211 -10.24 20.99 2.85
CA VAL A 211 -11.29 19.95 2.89
C VAL A 211 -12.02 19.96 4.23
N ASP A 212 -13.36 20.03 4.18
CA ASP A 212 -14.20 19.63 5.31
C ASP A 212 -14.48 18.13 5.19
N PHE A 213 -13.75 17.32 5.96
CA PHE A 213 -13.92 15.87 5.96
C PHE A 213 -15.29 15.41 6.49
N ALA A 214 -15.94 16.21 7.35
CA ALA A 214 -17.25 15.87 7.88
C ALA A 214 -18.38 16.27 6.93
N ALA A 215 -18.23 17.35 6.16
CA ALA A 215 -19.19 17.68 5.11
C ALA A 215 -18.88 16.94 3.80
N ALA A 216 -17.67 16.39 3.67
CA ALA A 216 -17.14 15.84 2.44
C ALA A 216 -17.20 16.91 1.33
N THR A 217 -16.61 18.08 1.58
CA THR A 217 -16.62 19.19 0.61
C THR A 217 -15.23 19.76 0.40
N LEU A 218 -14.92 20.07 -0.85
CA LEU A 218 -13.77 20.89 -1.26
C LEU A 218 -14.29 22.26 -1.67
N ASP A 219 -13.82 23.31 -1.01
CA ASP A 219 -14.19 24.68 -1.33
C ASP A 219 -13.81 25.01 -2.79
N ASP A 220 -14.74 25.61 -3.54
CA ASP A 220 -14.55 26.14 -4.90
C ASP A 220 -14.06 25.15 -5.99
N MET A 221 -13.97 23.83 -5.71
CA MET A 221 -13.50 22.80 -6.65
C MET A 221 -14.58 21.79 -7.11
N THR A 222 -15.82 21.92 -6.61
CA THR A 222 -16.86 20.88 -6.67
C THR A 222 -18.04 21.23 -7.59
N ASP A 223 -17.84 21.19 -8.91
CA ASP A 223 -18.94 21.19 -9.91
C ASP A 223 -18.91 19.91 -10.79
N GLY A 224 -19.87 18.97 -10.65
CA GLY A 224 -20.11 17.84 -11.57
C GLY A 224 -20.06 16.40 -10.99
N TYR A 225 -19.97 15.38 -11.87
CA TYR A 225 -19.96 13.95 -11.46
C TYR A 225 -18.80 13.58 -10.50
N CYS A 226 -17.67 14.28 -10.61
CA CYS A 226 -16.54 14.18 -9.68
C CYS A 226 -16.80 14.94 -8.34
N SER A 227 -17.79 15.85 -8.27
CA SER A 227 -18.19 16.58 -7.04
C SER A 227 -19.31 15.92 -6.24
N ASP A 228 -20.17 15.11 -6.86
CA ASP A 228 -21.29 14.42 -6.20
C ASP A 228 -20.86 13.15 -5.44
N ARG A 229 -19.56 12.83 -5.46
CA ARG A 229 -18.95 11.70 -4.75
C ARG A 229 -17.72 12.17 -3.98
N PRO A 230 -17.91 12.93 -2.91
CA PRO A 230 -16.80 13.57 -2.25
C PRO A 230 -15.76 12.58 -1.69
N TRP A 231 -16.10 11.33 -1.43
CA TRP A 231 -15.09 10.33 -1.05
C TRP A 231 -14.07 9.96 -2.14
N ASN A 232 -14.29 10.33 -3.41
CA ASN A 232 -13.36 10.04 -4.49
C ASN A 232 -12.15 10.98 -4.53
N PHE A 233 -12.17 12.14 -3.85
CA PHE A 233 -11.01 13.04 -3.86
C PHE A 233 -9.81 12.48 -3.09
N ALA A 234 -10.04 11.61 -2.11
CA ALA A 234 -8.98 11.03 -1.29
C ALA A 234 -8.38 9.76 -1.91
N LEU A 235 -9.08 9.12 -2.85
CA LEU A 235 -8.63 7.88 -3.50
C LEU A 235 -7.29 8.10 -4.21
N ASP A 236 -7.23 9.13 -5.04
CA ASP A 236 -6.06 9.38 -5.88
C ASP A 236 -4.84 9.77 -5.04
N THR A 237 -5.05 10.50 -3.94
CA THR A 237 -3.97 10.92 -3.06
C THR A 237 -3.51 9.81 -2.08
N MET A 238 -4.35 8.82 -1.77
CA MET A 238 -3.93 7.61 -1.03
C MET A 238 -2.88 6.80 -1.81
N TRP A 239 -2.92 6.83 -3.14
CA TRP A 239 -1.95 6.12 -3.98
C TRP A 239 -0.54 6.70 -3.96
N GLN A 240 -0.34 7.91 -3.41
CA GLN A 240 0.99 8.39 -3.04
C GLN A 240 1.70 7.45 -2.05
N ALA A 241 0.96 6.57 -1.36
CA ALA A 241 1.51 5.55 -0.48
C ALA A 241 2.40 4.52 -1.21
N TYR A 242 2.17 4.24 -2.49
CA TYR A 242 3.07 3.37 -3.28
C TYR A 242 4.45 3.99 -3.41
N GLY A 243 4.48 5.27 -3.79
CA GLY A 243 5.72 6.04 -3.84
C GLY A 243 6.41 6.11 -2.48
N LEU A 244 5.66 6.41 -1.42
CA LEU A 244 6.19 6.44 -0.05
C LEU A 244 6.83 5.12 0.36
N THR A 245 6.19 3.99 0.02
CA THR A 245 6.70 2.65 0.33
C THR A 245 8.05 2.40 -0.33
N ASN A 246 8.13 2.66 -1.64
CA ASN A 246 9.36 2.47 -2.42
C ASN A 246 10.50 3.39 -1.95
N ILE A 247 10.20 4.66 -1.66
CA ILE A 247 11.21 5.62 -1.18
C ILE A 247 11.69 5.28 0.23
N ALA A 248 10.80 4.86 1.12
CA ALA A 248 11.17 4.40 2.46
C ALA A 248 12.09 3.18 2.38
N ASP A 249 11.76 2.16 1.58
CA ASP A 249 12.64 0.99 1.41
C ASP A 249 13.97 1.38 0.76
N SER A 250 13.95 2.25 -0.26
CA SER A 250 15.18 2.76 -0.91
C SER A 250 16.10 3.45 0.09
N TYR A 251 15.57 4.35 0.92
CA TYR A 251 16.33 5.03 1.97
C TYR A 251 16.95 4.02 2.95
N LEU A 252 16.19 3.01 3.39
CA LEU A 252 16.67 1.96 4.27
C LEU A 252 17.77 1.10 3.61
N LEU A 253 17.56 0.68 2.35
CA LEU A 253 18.53 -0.11 1.60
C LEU A 253 19.86 0.62 1.44
N LEU A 254 19.84 1.93 1.18
CA LEU A 254 21.05 2.75 1.10
C LEU A 254 21.71 2.89 2.49
N THR A 255 20.99 3.45 3.46
CA THR A 255 21.55 3.86 4.77
C THR A 255 22.00 2.68 5.63
N ARG A 256 21.36 1.52 5.50
CA ARG A 256 21.65 0.35 6.32
C ARG A 256 22.65 -0.62 5.68
N ASN A 257 22.97 -0.49 4.39
CA ASN A 257 23.85 -1.43 3.67
C ASN A 257 25.14 -0.79 3.14
N GLY A 258 25.74 0.11 3.92
CA GLY A 258 27.12 0.60 3.70
C GLY A 258 27.24 1.83 2.80
N TYR A 259 26.14 2.41 2.32
CA TYR A 259 26.19 3.69 1.61
C TYR A 259 26.25 4.85 2.61
N ALA A 260 27.28 5.68 2.50
CA ALA A 260 27.52 6.80 3.42
C ALA A 260 26.87 8.09 2.92
N LEU A 261 25.64 8.37 3.37
CA LEU A 261 24.97 9.64 3.09
C LEU A 261 25.65 10.79 3.83
N SER A 262 25.64 11.98 3.22
CA SER A 262 26.00 13.20 3.95
C SER A 262 24.90 13.56 4.95
N GLU A 263 25.24 14.24 6.04
CA GLU A 263 24.26 14.71 7.03
C GLU A 263 23.18 15.62 6.41
N ALA A 264 23.54 16.39 5.37
CA ALA A 264 22.61 17.26 4.67
C ALA A 264 21.63 16.47 3.79
N ASP A 265 22.12 15.45 3.08
CA ASP A 265 21.27 14.61 2.23
C ASP A 265 20.35 13.74 3.08
N ASP A 266 20.87 13.16 4.16
CA ASP A 266 20.05 12.40 5.12
C ASP A 266 18.92 13.25 5.70
N ALA A 267 19.23 14.48 6.17
CA ALA A 267 18.22 15.39 6.68
C ALA A 267 17.18 15.77 5.62
N ALA A 268 17.60 16.00 4.36
CA ALA A 268 16.70 16.35 3.26
C ALA A 268 15.74 15.20 2.92
N LEU A 269 16.25 13.96 2.87
CA LEU A 269 15.44 12.78 2.59
C LEU A 269 14.46 12.47 3.72
N ARG A 270 14.90 12.55 4.98
CA ARG A 270 14.02 12.34 6.14
C ARG A 270 12.91 13.38 6.22
N ASP A 271 13.21 14.66 5.97
CA ASP A 271 12.20 15.72 5.87
C ASP A 271 11.21 15.44 4.73
N TRP A 272 11.70 15.04 3.56
CA TRP A 272 10.85 14.70 2.43
C TRP A 272 9.93 13.51 2.73
N ILE A 273 10.46 12.41 3.27
CA ILE A 273 9.67 11.24 3.69
C ILE A 273 8.58 11.67 4.68
N LEU A 274 8.90 12.49 5.68
CA LEU A 274 7.90 13.00 6.63
C LEU A 274 6.80 13.82 5.94
N ARG A 275 7.15 14.73 5.01
CA ARG A 275 6.15 15.50 4.26
C ARG A 275 5.25 14.62 3.40
N VAL A 276 5.80 13.58 2.76
CA VAL A 276 5.03 12.60 1.98
C VAL A 276 4.10 11.80 2.91
N THR A 277 4.57 11.38 4.08
CA THR A 277 3.77 10.71 5.11
C THR A 277 2.56 11.54 5.51
N GLU A 278 2.73 12.83 5.79
CA GLU A 278 1.61 13.73 6.10
C GLU A 278 0.62 13.88 4.93
N ALA A 279 1.11 13.88 3.67
CA ALA A 279 0.25 13.91 2.49
C ALA A 279 -0.58 12.62 2.35
N VAL A 280 0.03 11.45 2.50
CA VAL A 280 -0.66 10.16 2.52
C VAL A 280 -1.67 10.10 3.67
N ASN A 281 -1.25 10.51 4.88
CA ASN A 281 -2.08 10.49 6.07
C ASN A 281 -3.29 11.44 5.94
N SER A 282 -3.15 12.59 5.27
CA SER A 282 -4.29 13.49 5.01
C SER A 282 -5.41 12.79 4.22
N SER A 283 -5.03 11.90 3.31
CA SER A 283 -5.94 11.12 2.48
C SER A 283 -6.59 9.99 3.28
N PHE A 284 -5.78 9.27 4.04
CA PHE A 284 -6.25 8.28 5.01
C PHE A 284 -7.26 8.87 6.00
N GLN A 285 -6.93 10.02 6.58
CA GLN A 285 -7.79 10.73 7.52
C GLN A 285 -9.08 11.25 6.87
N ALA A 286 -9.08 11.54 5.57
CA ALA A 286 -10.30 11.95 4.89
C ALA A 286 -11.41 10.90 5.00
N TRP A 287 -11.06 9.62 4.86
CA TRP A 287 -12.01 8.53 4.99
C TRP A 287 -12.36 8.24 6.45
N THR A 288 -11.35 8.16 7.33
CA THR A 288 -11.61 7.80 8.73
C THR A 288 -12.37 8.90 9.49
N LYS A 289 -12.02 10.17 9.30
CA LYS A 289 -12.74 11.31 9.90
C LYS A 289 -14.16 11.45 9.33
N TRP A 290 -14.37 11.13 8.06
CA TRP A 290 -15.71 11.08 7.50
C TRP A 290 -16.53 9.96 8.16
N ALA A 291 -15.96 8.76 8.32
CA ALA A 291 -16.65 7.64 8.96
C ALA A 291 -17.01 7.97 10.41
N ASP A 292 -16.10 8.59 11.17
CA ASP A 292 -16.33 9.08 12.53
C ASP A 292 -17.53 10.03 12.62
N ALA A 293 -17.67 10.93 11.64
CA ALA A 293 -18.77 11.88 11.58
C ALA A 293 -20.12 11.25 11.17
N HIS A 294 -20.11 10.07 10.54
CA HIS A 294 -21.29 9.42 9.97
C HIS A 294 -21.45 7.94 10.37
N PRO A 295 -21.51 7.61 11.66
CA PRO A 295 -21.54 6.22 12.13
C PRO A 295 -22.79 5.44 11.71
N SER A 296 -23.86 6.12 11.29
CA SER A 296 -25.09 5.49 10.79
C SER A 296 -25.18 5.41 9.27
N SER A 297 -24.13 5.80 8.55
CA SER A 297 -24.12 5.75 7.09
C SER A 297 -24.04 4.32 6.56
N SER A 298 -24.72 4.04 5.45
CA SER A 298 -24.61 2.75 4.76
C SER A 298 -23.22 2.49 4.16
N VAL A 299 -22.37 3.51 4.08
CA VAL A 299 -20.97 3.38 3.62
C VAL A 299 -19.96 3.50 4.76
N TYR A 300 -20.41 3.52 6.02
CA TYR A 300 -19.52 3.56 7.19
C TYR A 300 -18.49 2.42 7.15
N GLU A 301 -18.95 1.18 6.99
CA GLU A 301 -18.09 -0.02 6.95
C GLU A 301 -17.05 0.08 5.85
N ARG A 302 -17.42 0.56 4.66
CA ARG A 302 -16.49 0.76 3.55
C ARG A 302 -15.29 1.61 3.94
N TYR A 303 -15.51 2.72 4.64
CA TYR A 303 -14.43 3.61 5.06
C TYR A 303 -13.73 3.15 6.35
N ARG A 304 -13.93 1.89 6.72
CA ARG A 304 -13.16 1.15 7.73
C ARG A 304 -12.47 -0.09 7.16
N SER A 305 -12.96 -0.64 6.05
CA SER A 305 -12.58 -1.96 5.53
C SER A 305 -12.03 -1.98 4.12
N ASP A 306 -12.10 -0.90 3.35
CA ASP A 306 -11.73 -0.92 1.93
C ASP A 306 -10.19 -0.91 1.77
N ASN A 307 -9.68 -1.72 0.84
CA ASN A 307 -8.25 -1.94 0.58
C ASN A 307 -7.39 -0.66 0.43
N HIS A 308 -7.97 0.47 0.05
CA HIS A 308 -7.23 1.73 -0.05
C HIS A 308 -6.66 2.16 1.31
N LEU A 309 -7.37 1.90 2.41
CA LEU A 309 -6.88 2.14 3.77
C LEU A 309 -5.68 1.26 4.08
N SER A 310 -5.74 -0.02 3.70
CA SER A 310 -4.64 -0.97 3.85
C SER A 310 -3.41 -0.51 3.08
N TRP A 311 -3.56 -0.05 1.83
CA TRP A 311 -2.44 0.47 1.05
C TRP A 311 -1.87 1.78 1.58
N ALA A 312 -2.72 2.69 2.07
CA ALA A 312 -2.24 3.88 2.78
C ALA A 312 -1.42 3.48 4.02
N MET A 313 -1.90 2.51 4.80
CA MET A 313 -1.17 1.98 5.96
C MET A 313 0.16 1.31 5.61
N VAL A 314 0.28 0.64 4.45
CA VAL A 314 1.59 0.17 3.95
C VAL A 314 2.57 1.32 3.84
N GLY A 315 2.19 2.43 3.20
CA GLY A 315 3.07 3.61 3.11
C GLY A 315 3.41 4.20 4.48
N LEU A 316 2.42 4.31 5.38
CA LEU A 316 2.63 4.89 6.72
C LEU A 316 3.55 4.03 7.60
N ILE A 317 3.38 2.70 7.65
CA ILE A 317 4.28 1.84 8.43
C ILE A 317 5.69 1.80 7.82
N SER A 318 5.79 1.91 6.49
CA SER A 318 7.08 2.02 5.79
C SER A 318 7.85 3.26 6.23
N ALA A 319 7.15 4.40 6.29
CA ALA A 319 7.73 5.64 6.78
C ALA A 319 8.10 5.57 8.26
N ALA A 320 7.30 4.90 9.10
CA ALA A 320 7.63 4.70 10.51
C ALA A 320 8.99 4.01 10.67
N VAL A 321 9.26 2.94 9.92
CA VAL A 321 10.56 2.24 9.94
C VAL A 321 11.69 3.13 9.41
N ALA A 322 11.47 3.85 8.30
CA ALA A 322 12.49 4.73 7.71
C ALA A 322 12.85 5.91 8.62
N LEU A 323 11.86 6.47 9.32
CA LEU A 323 12.01 7.61 10.20
C LEU A 323 12.33 7.25 11.65
N ASP A 324 12.28 5.97 12.03
CA ASP A 324 12.41 5.54 13.43
C ASP A 324 11.33 6.23 14.30
N ASP A 325 10.09 6.22 13.81
CA ASP A 325 8.92 6.87 14.44
C ASP A 325 7.95 5.82 15.01
N ASP A 326 8.22 5.39 16.25
CA ASP A 326 7.39 4.42 16.98
C ASP A 326 5.94 4.89 17.15
N ALA A 327 5.71 6.21 17.27
CA ALA A 327 4.35 6.73 17.41
C ALA A 327 3.54 6.55 16.13
N LEU A 328 4.18 6.69 14.95
CA LEU A 328 3.55 6.36 13.68
C LEU A 328 3.33 4.85 13.53
N ALA A 329 4.25 4.02 14.00
CA ALA A 329 4.07 2.58 14.01
C ALA A 329 2.86 2.17 14.87
N ASP A 330 2.75 2.67 16.10
CA ASP A 330 1.61 2.45 16.99
C ASP A 330 0.29 2.97 16.39
N TYR A 331 0.32 4.12 15.71
CA TYR A 331 -0.83 4.67 14.97
C TYR A 331 -1.32 3.71 13.88
N VAL A 332 -0.41 3.07 13.13
CA VAL A 332 -0.80 2.11 12.09
C VAL A 332 -1.22 0.77 12.67
N LEU A 333 -0.44 0.20 13.59
CA LEU A 333 -0.61 -1.18 14.05
C LEU A 333 -1.70 -1.33 15.13
N GLU A 334 -1.79 -0.38 16.05
CA GLU A 334 -2.63 -0.50 17.26
C GLU A 334 -3.74 0.57 17.34
N GLY A 335 -3.65 1.64 16.56
CA GLY A 335 -4.65 2.72 16.59
C GLY A 335 -4.31 3.87 17.53
N GLY A 336 -3.04 3.97 17.94
CA GLY A 336 -2.53 5.07 18.76
C GLY A 336 -2.70 6.45 18.11
N GLU A 337 -2.36 7.51 18.84
CA GLU A 337 -2.33 8.88 18.30
C GLU A 337 -1.00 9.18 17.61
N TRP A 338 -1.05 9.76 16.41
CA TRP A 338 0.12 10.34 15.75
C TRP A 338 -0.09 11.85 15.54
N THR A 339 0.98 12.62 15.71
CA THR A 339 0.92 14.08 15.57
C THR A 339 1.42 14.51 14.21
N ASP A 340 0.47 14.78 13.32
CA ASP A 340 0.69 15.36 12.00
C ASP A 340 0.81 16.90 12.14
N SER A 341 1.75 17.53 11.43
CA SER A 341 2.01 18.97 11.57
C SER A 341 0.83 19.86 11.16
N ARG A 342 -0.08 19.35 10.32
CA ARG A 342 -1.25 20.07 9.79
C ARG A 342 -2.50 19.81 10.62
N THR A 343 -2.69 18.58 11.09
CA THR A 343 -3.95 18.20 11.78
C THR A 343 -3.81 18.03 13.30
N GLY A 344 -2.59 18.00 13.83
CA GLY A 344 -2.31 17.72 15.23
C GLY A 344 -2.44 16.24 15.55
N ALA A 345 -2.57 15.93 16.85
CA ALA A 345 -2.75 14.56 17.30
C ALA A 345 -4.13 14.02 16.91
N TYR A 346 -4.16 12.84 16.29
CA TYR A 346 -5.37 12.11 15.93
C TYR A 346 -5.12 10.61 16.09
N ALA A 347 -6.03 9.91 16.76
CA ALA A 347 -6.00 8.46 16.88
C ALA A 347 -6.41 7.82 15.55
N ASN A 348 -5.88 6.64 15.24
CA ASN A 348 -6.31 5.90 14.06
C ASN A 348 -7.45 4.91 14.39
N PRO A 349 -8.72 5.22 14.07
CA PRO A 349 -9.85 4.31 14.26
C PRO A 349 -9.93 3.18 13.22
N SER A 350 -8.95 3.07 12.34
CA SER A 350 -8.84 2.04 11.29
C SER A 350 -7.41 1.55 11.21
N SER A 351 -6.81 1.29 12.38
CA SER A 351 -5.54 0.57 12.50
C SER A 351 -5.62 -0.80 11.83
N VAL A 352 -4.49 -1.45 11.63
CA VAL A 352 -4.45 -2.78 10.98
C VAL A 352 -5.33 -3.79 11.70
N ARG A 353 -5.36 -3.76 13.04
CA ARG A 353 -6.22 -4.65 13.84
C ARG A 353 -7.70 -4.37 13.61
N GLU A 354 -8.11 -3.12 13.75
CA GLU A 354 -9.49 -2.69 13.48
C GLU A 354 -9.89 -2.98 12.03
N LEU A 355 -8.99 -2.74 11.08
CA LEU A 355 -9.26 -3.00 9.67
C LEU A 355 -9.47 -4.50 9.42
N ILE A 356 -8.67 -5.39 10.02
CA ILE A 356 -8.90 -6.84 9.93
C ILE A 356 -10.28 -7.22 10.49
N ASP A 357 -10.70 -6.61 11.60
CA ASP A 357 -12.06 -6.82 12.17
C ASP A 357 -13.17 -6.46 11.18
N TYR A 358 -13.04 -5.35 10.44
CA TYR A 358 -14.04 -4.96 9.46
C TYR A 358 -13.90 -5.67 8.10
N ALA A 359 -12.69 -6.04 7.71
CA ALA A 359 -12.37 -6.48 6.36
C ALA A 359 -12.43 -7.98 6.15
N ILE A 360 -12.21 -8.79 7.20
CA ILE A 360 -12.10 -10.24 7.08
C ILE A 360 -13.12 -10.90 7.98
N GLU A 361 -14.07 -11.61 7.38
CA GLU A 361 -15.08 -12.38 8.11
C GLU A 361 -14.47 -13.64 8.74
N GLY A 362 -15.16 -14.24 9.72
CA GLY A 362 -14.72 -15.47 10.40
C GLY A 362 -14.59 -16.72 9.51
N ASP A 363 -14.98 -16.65 8.24
CA ASP A 363 -14.76 -17.70 7.22
C ASP A 363 -13.67 -17.33 6.18
N GLY A 364 -12.95 -16.23 6.43
CA GLY A 364 -11.91 -15.67 5.56
C GLY A 364 -12.43 -14.88 4.36
N LEU A 365 -13.74 -14.61 4.25
CA LEU A 365 -14.28 -13.76 3.20
C LEU A 365 -13.78 -12.32 3.39
N VAL A 366 -13.13 -11.79 2.35
CA VAL A 366 -12.63 -10.41 2.35
C VAL A 366 -13.72 -9.46 1.85
N TYR A 367 -13.77 -8.26 2.43
CA TYR A 367 -14.80 -7.23 2.20
C TYR A 367 -15.10 -6.97 0.71
N GLU A 368 -14.09 -6.93 -0.15
CA GLU A 368 -14.24 -6.69 -1.59
C GLU A 368 -15.10 -7.76 -2.29
N GLU A 369 -14.94 -9.04 -1.93
CA GLU A 369 -15.82 -10.12 -2.40
C GLU A 369 -17.22 -10.00 -1.78
N LYS A 370 -17.32 -9.64 -0.49
CA LYS A 370 -18.61 -9.46 0.22
C LYS A 370 -19.50 -8.42 -0.47
N ILE A 371 -18.92 -7.30 -0.93
CA ILE A 371 -19.67 -6.23 -1.61
C ILE A 371 -19.78 -6.42 -3.12
N LEU A 372 -19.25 -7.52 -3.67
CA LEU A 372 -19.17 -7.77 -5.11
C LEU A 372 -18.51 -6.59 -5.85
N ARG A 373 -17.36 -6.15 -5.36
CA ARG A 373 -16.51 -5.17 -6.07
C ARG A 373 -16.20 -5.72 -7.46
N ASP A 374 -16.04 -4.87 -8.47
CA ASP A 374 -15.70 -5.32 -9.83
C ASP A 374 -14.19 -5.12 -10.09
N PRO A 375 -13.37 -6.19 -10.21
CA PRO A 375 -13.70 -7.62 -10.00
C PRO A 375 -13.55 -8.08 -8.53
N PRO A 376 -14.39 -9.01 -8.03
CA PRO A 376 -14.51 -9.20 -6.58
C PRO A 376 -13.32 -9.94 -5.97
N VAL A 377 -12.88 -11.03 -6.58
CA VAL A 377 -11.77 -11.84 -6.06
C VAL A 377 -10.43 -11.15 -6.34
N GLY A 378 -10.27 -10.54 -7.52
CA GLY A 378 -9.09 -9.74 -7.83
C GLY A 378 -8.84 -8.61 -6.81
N TYR A 379 -9.87 -7.86 -6.43
CA TYR A 379 -9.74 -6.81 -5.42
C TYR A 379 -9.53 -7.37 -3.99
N SER A 380 -10.06 -8.55 -3.67
CA SER A 380 -9.71 -9.23 -2.42
C SER A 380 -8.24 -9.66 -2.35
N PHE A 381 -7.66 -10.16 -3.45
CA PHE A 381 -6.22 -10.42 -3.52
C PHE A 381 -5.41 -9.13 -3.35
N PHE A 382 -5.85 -8.05 -3.99
CA PHE A 382 -5.23 -6.74 -3.85
C PHE A 382 -5.25 -6.22 -2.41
N HIS A 383 -6.30 -6.53 -1.67
CA HIS A 383 -6.40 -6.24 -0.25
C HIS A 383 -5.45 -7.11 0.60
N LEU A 384 -5.51 -8.43 0.43
CA LEU A 384 -4.63 -9.37 1.15
C LEU A 384 -3.15 -9.10 0.91
N TRP A 385 -2.82 -8.55 -0.25
CA TRP A 385 -1.50 -8.08 -0.54
C TRP A 385 -1.06 -6.94 0.38
N ALA A 386 -1.83 -5.85 0.48
CA ALA A 386 -1.49 -4.74 1.37
C ALA A 386 -1.34 -5.23 2.83
N LEU A 387 -2.27 -6.07 3.30
CA LEU A 387 -2.22 -6.62 4.65
C LEU A 387 -1.01 -7.53 4.89
N SER A 388 -0.64 -8.37 3.92
CA SER A 388 0.55 -9.22 4.03
C SER A 388 1.85 -8.41 3.99
N ALA A 389 1.88 -7.30 3.24
CA ALA A 389 3.00 -6.36 3.27
C ALA A 389 3.15 -5.70 4.65
N ILE A 390 2.06 -5.22 5.26
CA ILE A 390 2.12 -4.66 6.63
C ILE A 390 2.55 -5.72 7.64
N ALA A 391 1.99 -6.93 7.57
CA ALA A 391 2.36 -8.03 8.46
C ALA A 391 3.84 -8.41 8.34
N ARG A 392 4.40 -8.37 7.12
CA ARG A 392 5.83 -8.60 6.89
C ARG A 392 6.70 -7.48 7.48
N VAL A 393 6.31 -6.22 7.31
CA VAL A 393 7.04 -5.09 7.91
C VAL A 393 7.02 -5.17 9.44
N ALA A 394 5.85 -5.45 10.03
CA ALA A 394 5.72 -5.63 11.47
C ALA A 394 6.57 -6.82 11.97
N GLU A 395 6.55 -7.96 11.27
CA GLU A 395 7.38 -9.13 11.63
C GLU A 395 8.88 -8.79 11.70
N LEU A 396 9.38 -7.96 10.78
CA LEU A 396 10.81 -7.64 10.70
C LEU A 396 11.24 -6.53 11.66
N HIS A 397 10.41 -5.51 11.87
CA HIS A 397 10.81 -4.27 12.54
C HIS A 397 10.08 -4.03 13.87
N TYR A 398 8.94 -4.67 14.11
CA TYR A 398 8.09 -4.53 15.29
C TYR A 398 7.55 -5.90 15.78
N PRO A 399 8.42 -6.87 16.11
CA PRO A 399 8.05 -8.28 16.30
C PRO A 399 7.08 -8.53 17.46
N GLU A 400 6.91 -7.58 18.38
CA GLU A 400 5.90 -7.57 19.42
C GLU A 400 4.45 -7.41 18.89
N HIS A 401 4.29 -6.92 17.66
CA HIS A 401 3.02 -6.80 16.96
C HIS A 401 2.83 -7.92 15.93
N ASP A 402 2.55 -9.15 16.38
CA ASP A 402 2.34 -10.31 15.49
C ASP A 402 0.98 -10.24 14.76
N ILE A 403 0.95 -9.53 13.64
CA ILE A 403 -0.23 -9.40 12.76
C ILE A 403 -0.59 -10.75 12.10
N TRP A 404 0.39 -11.62 11.84
CA TRP A 404 0.13 -12.94 11.25
C TRP A 404 -0.70 -13.85 12.17
N ALA A 405 -0.54 -13.71 13.48
CA ALA A 405 -1.28 -14.45 14.50
C ALA A 405 -2.56 -13.75 14.98
N TYR A 406 -2.78 -12.49 14.59
CA TYR A 406 -3.95 -11.74 15.00
C TYR A 406 -5.23 -12.33 14.40
N ALA A 407 -6.25 -12.46 15.23
CA ALA A 407 -7.60 -12.83 14.84
C ALA A 407 -8.56 -11.82 15.43
N GLY A 408 -9.44 -11.32 14.58
CA GLY A 408 -10.44 -10.33 14.93
C GLY A 408 -11.54 -10.85 15.85
N GLU A 409 -12.46 -9.97 16.25
CA GLU A 409 -13.57 -10.28 17.16
C GLU A 409 -14.44 -11.44 16.64
N ASP A 410 -14.73 -11.46 15.34
CA ASP A 410 -15.49 -12.53 14.68
C ASP A 410 -14.62 -13.73 14.24
N GLY A 411 -13.33 -13.72 14.61
CA GLY A 411 -12.35 -14.75 14.29
C GLY A 411 -11.71 -14.62 12.91
N GLY A 412 -12.05 -13.58 12.14
CA GLY A 412 -11.40 -13.24 10.87
C GLY A 412 -9.90 -13.04 11.04
N SER A 413 -9.12 -13.57 10.10
CA SER A 413 -7.65 -13.50 10.17
C SER A 413 -7.04 -13.65 8.79
N LEU A 414 -5.78 -13.20 8.64
CA LEU A 414 -5.02 -13.40 7.42
C LEU A 414 -4.91 -14.88 7.05
N LYS A 415 -4.71 -15.77 8.02
CA LYS A 415 -4.64 -17.21 7.74
C LYS A 415 -5.94 -17.71 7.10
N LEU A 416 -7.09 -17.40 7.69
CA LEU A 416 -8.37 -17.85 7.15
C LEU A 416 -8.65 -17.29 5.76
N ALA A 417 -8.26 -16.04 5.51
CA ALA A 417 -8.35 -15.48 4.18
C ALA A 417 -7.43 -16.21 3.19
N PHE A 418 -6.14 -16.42 3.50
CA PHE A 418 -5.25 -17.18 2.61
C PHE A 418 -5.71 -18.63 2.39
N ASP A 419 -6.23 -19.30 3.42
CA ASP A 419 -6.85 -20.63 3.30
C ASP A 419 -8.07 -20.58 2.35
N ARG A 420 -8.92 -19.55 2.46
CA ARG A 420 -10.08 -19.37 1.59
C ARG A 420 -9.67 -19.13 0.15
N TYR A 421 -8.74 -18.21 -0.10
CA TYR A 421 -8.43 -17.68 -1.42
C TYR A 421 -7.50 -18.58 -2.24
N ALA A 422 -6.81 -19.53 -1.60
CA ALA A 422 -5.93 -20.49 -2.29
C ALA A 422 -6.71 -21.29 -3.35
N GLY A 423 -7.98 -21.59 -3.05
CA GLY A 423 -8.85 -22.31 -3.95
C GLY A 423 -9.16 -21.60 -5.27
N PHE A 424 -9.12 -20.25 -5.31
CA PHE A 424 -9.34 -19.51 -6.56
C PHE A 424 -8.12 -19.59 -7.49
N ILE A 425 -6.91 -19.58 -6.94
CA ILE A 425 -5.66 -19.75 -7.70
C ILE A 425 -5.56 -21.19 -8.23
N THR A 426 -5.87 -22.19 -7.40
CA THR A 426 -5.81 -23.61 -7.81
C THR A 426 -7.00 -24.05 -8.68
N GLY A 427 -8.00 -23.19 -8.87
CA GLY A 427 -9.21 -23.47 -9.65
C GLY A 427 -10.19 -24.43 -8.96
N THR A 428 -10.02 -24.70 -7.67
CA THR A 428 -10.96 -25.48 -6.85
C THR A 428 -12.16 -24.65 -6.38
N LYS A 429 -12.08 -23.32 -6.46
CA LYS A 429 -13.18 -22.35 -6.29
C LYS A 429 -13.35 -21.50 -7.54
N VAL A 430 -14.57 -21.00 -7.74
CA VAL A 430 -14.94 -20.10 -8.83
C VAL A 430 -15.42 -18.79 -8.23
N SER A 431 -14.94 -17.66 -8.75
CA SER A 431 -15.40 -16.33 -8.33
C SER A 431 -16.93 -16.21 -8.45
N PRO A 432 -17.59 -15.42 -7.58
CA PRO A 432 -19.00 -15.09 -7.77
C PRO A 432 -19.30 -14.40 -9.11
N GLU A 433 -18.33 -13.68 -9.69
CA GLU A 433 -18.46 -12.95 -10.96
C GLU A 433 -17.32 -13.36 -11.93
N PRO A 434 -17.31 -14.61 -12.43
CA PRO A 434 -16.17 -15.15 -13.17
C PRO A 434 -15.90 -14.44 -14.50
N ASP A 435 -16.89 -13.75 -15.07
CA ASP A 435 -16.75 -12.99 -16.31
C ASP A 435 -16.06 -11.63 -16.10
N GLN A 436 -15.93 -11.18 -14.84
CA GLN A 436 -15.21 -9.94 -14.46
C GLN A 436 -13.75 -10.21 -14.09
N GLU A 437 -13.42 -11.44 -13.69
CA GLU A 437 -12.10 -11.74 -13.16
C GLU A 437 -11.01 -11.77 -14.24
N PRO A 438 -9.79 -11.28 -13.93
CA PRO A 438 -8.62 -11.61 -14.71
C PRO A 438 -8.22 -13.09 -14.49
N ASP A 439 -7.12 -13.51 -15.10
CA ASP A 439 -6.49 -14.78 -14.74
C ASP A 439 -5.99 -14.74 -13.29
N LEU A 440 -6.73 -15.39 -12.39
CA LEU A 440 -6.45 -15.40 -10.96
C LEU A 440 -5.17 -16.16 -10.61
N THR A 441 -4.66 -17.02 -11.48
CA THR A 441 -3.39 -17.73 -11.23
C THR A 441 -2.20 -16.78 -11.13
N THR A 442 -2.32 -15.56 -11.67
CA THR A 442 -1.30 -14.51 -11.60
C THR A 442 -1.07 -13.94 -10.20
N TYR A 443 -1.95 -14.22 -9.23
CA TYR A 443 -1.80 -13.84 -7.83
C TYR A 443 -1.04 -14.86 -6.98
N ASN A 444 -0.51 -15.95 -7.57
CA ASN A 444 0.25 -16.98 -6.86
C ASN A 444 1.45 -16.44 -6.07
N PHE A 445 2.06 -15.32 -6.51
CA PHE A 445 3.18 -14.68 -5.82
C PHE A 445 2.85 -14.27 -4.38
N LEU A 446 1.57 -14.01 -4.06
CA LEU A 446 1.15 -13.66 -2.70
C LEU A 446 1.35 -14.80 -1.71
N TYR A 447 1.50 -16.05 -2.19
CA TYR A 447 1.67 -17.23 -1.36
C TYR A 447 3.12 -17.48 -0.92
N GLU A 448 4.09 -16.66 -1.33
CA GLU A 448 5.47 -16.74 -0.82
C GLU A 448 5.50 -16.57 0.71
N LEU A 449 4.84 -15.53 1.24
CA LEU A 449 4.77 -15.24 2.68
C LEU A 449 3.93 -16.27 3.47
N PRO A 450 2.70 -16.63 3.06
CA PRO A 450 1.91 -17.69 3.71
C PRO A 450 2.63 -19.03 3.81
N VAL A 451 3.33 -19.48 2.76
CA VAL A 451 4.07 -20.75 2.79
C VAL A 451 5.20 -20.69 3.81
N ALA A 452 5.95 -19.59 3.86
CA ALA A 452 6.99 -19.38 4.88
C ALA A 452 6.43 -19.42 6.30
N ARG A 453 5.18 -18.98 6.49
CA ARG A 453 4.56 -18.80 7.81
C ARG A 453 3.83 -20.03 8.34
N TRP A 454 3.03 -20.70 7.51
CA TRP A 454 2.08 -21.72 7.97
C TRP A 454 2.36 -23.15 7.47
N ASP A 455 3.27 -23.35 6.50
CA ASP A 455 3.64 -24.68 5.97
C ASP A 455 2.42 -25.57 5.62
N GLU A 456 1.43 -24.98 4.95
CA GLU A 456 0.20 -25.67 4.53
C GLU A 456 0.31 -26.15 3.07
N ALA A 457 -0.14 -27.36 2.79
CA ALA A 457 -0.03 -27.96 1.45
C ALA A 457 -0.81 -27.18 0.38
N GLU A 458 -1.99 -26.66 0.75
CA GLU A 458 -2.84 -25.86 -0.12
C GLU A 458 -2.19 -24.51 -0.48
N HIS A 459 -1.42 -23.93 0.44
CA HIS A 459 -0.67 -22.69 0.17
C HIS A 459 0.48 -22.93 -0.79
N LEU A 460 1.19 -24.06 -0.61
CA LEU A 460 2.24 -24.48 -1.53
C LEU A 460 1.68 -24.79 -2.93
N GLU A 461 0.51 -25.43 -3.01
CA GLU A 461 -0.17 -25.68 -4.28
C GLU A 461 -0.55 -24.36 -4.98
N ALA A 462 -1.09 -23.39 -4.24
CA ALA A 462 -1.39 -22.07 -4.79
C ALA A 462 -0.12 -21.35 -5.29
N LEU A 463 0.97 -21.35 -4.50
CA LEU A 463 2.25 -20.75 -4.89
C LEU A 463 2.80 -21.32 -6.19
N THR A 464 2.70 -22.64 -6.36
CA THR A 464 3.28 -23.38 -7.49
C THR A 464 2.34 -23.50 -8.70
N ALA A 465 1.14 -22.89 -8.64
CA ALA A 465 0.15 -22.95 -9.73
C ALA A 465 0.60 -22.21 -11.01
N ALA A 466 1.50 -21.24 -10.90
CA ALA A 466 2.01 -20.46 -12.02
C ALA A 466 3.49 -20.08 -11.84
N SER A 467 4.03 -19.32 -12.79
CA SER A 467 5.37 -18.75 -12.66
C SER A 467 5.45 -17.84 -11.44
N ARG A 468 6.52 -17.96 -10.65
CA ARG A 468 6.81 -17.11 -9.49
C ARG A 468 7.60 -15.85 -9.86
N ASN A 469 7.91 -15.67 -11.15
CA ASN A 469 8.65 -14.51 -11.64
C ASN A 469 7.74 -13.28 -11.73
N ARG A 470 7.59 -12.57 -10.62
CA ARG A 470 6.76 -11.36 -10.50
C ARG A 470 7.59 -10.16 -10.05
N TRP A 471 7.44 -9.05 -10.78
CA TRP A 471 7.85 -7.71 -10.35
C TRP A 471 6.62 -6.90 -9.97
N ILE A 472 6.72 -6.21 -8.85
CA ILE A 472 5.69 -5.38 -8.26
C ILE A 472 6.23 -3.96 -8.12
N ILE A 473 5.53 -3.01 -8.70
CA ILE A 473 5.94 -1.60 -8.64
C ILE A 473 5.52 -0.89 -7.34
N GLN A 474 4.57 -1.44 -6.59
CA GLN A 474 3.98 -0.77 -5.42
C GLN A 474 4.76 -0.95 -4.10
N ASN A 475 5.54 -2.03 -3.94
CA ASN A 475 6.26 -2.31 -2.68
C ASN A 475 7.41 -3.33 -2.78
N PHE A 476 7.22 -4.46 -3.46
CA PHE A 476 8.18 -5.59 -3.37
C PHE A 476 9.24 -5.66 -4.48
N GLY A 477 9.11 -4.91 -5.58
CA GLY A 477 9.94 -5.18 -6.76
C GLY A 477 9.92 -6.68 -7.12
N PRO A 478 11.07 -7.38 -7.15
CA PRO A 478 11.15 -8.81 -7.44
C PRO A 478 10.75 -9.69 -6.22
N VAL A 479 9.48 -10.09 -6.14
CA VAL A 479 8.88 -10.77 -4.95
C VAL A 479 9.71 -11.96 -4.48
N ALA A 480 10.05 -12.88 -5.39
CA ALA A 480 10.78 -14.11 -5.03
C ALA A 480 12.21 -13.82 -4.52
N VAL A 481 12.81 -12.67 -4.87
CA VAL A 481 14.12 -12.27 -4.35
C VAL A 481 13.98 -11.72 -2.94
N LEU A 482 12.94 -10.95 -2.65
CA LEU A 482 12.78 -10.31 -1.33
C LEU A 482 12.20 -11.23 -0.26
N VAL A 483 11.25 -12.09 -0.63
CA VAL A 483 10.46 -12.90 0.33
C VAL A 483 10.25 -14.35 -0.13
N GLY A 484 10.94 -14.77 -1.19
CA GLY A 484 10.69 -16.08 -1.81
C GLY A 484 11.15 -17.26 -0.97
N VAL A 485 10.33 -18.31 -0.93
CA VAL A 485 10.69 -19.58 -0.29
C VAL A 485 11.38 -20.54 -1.25
N ASP A 486 12.19 -21.46 -0.73
CA ASP A 486 12.63 -22.64 -1.49
C ASP A 486 11.66 -23.79 -1.18
N PRO A 487 10.69 -24.09 -2.08
CA PRO A 487 9.68 -25.11 -1.84
C PRO A 487 10.20 -26.55 -1.85
#